data_AF-G0HWP7-F1
#
_entry.id   AF-G0HWP7-F1
#
_cell.length_a   1.000
_cell.length_b   1.000
_cell.length_c   1.000
_cell.angle_alpha   90.00
_cell.angle_beta   90.00
_cell.angle_gamma   90.00
#
_symmetry.space_group_name_H-M   'P 1'
#
loop_
_entity.id
_entity.type
_entity.pdbx_description
1 polymer ?
#
loop_
_entity_poly.entity_id
_entity_poly.type
_entity_poly.pdbx_seq_one_letter_code
_entity_poly.pdbx_strand_id
1 'polypeptide(L)'
;MTLTDRLDQYLRTAGLEAVWFARPNSFAWLTGGGDNVVDREGDIGVAAAGYDGDGVRVVANNIEAPRLRDEELDGDVTVATFDWHAESLAEAVADASPAPAAADFDVPGFESVDATQLRQPLTETQMKQCRDLARDTAEAVEAVARKVEPSHTELDVTAVLRQKLEGRGIATPVVLVGSAERAQLYRHYTSTDTELGDYALISVTVQRDGLHVSTTRAVAFDPPEWLMERTHKAARVETTALAATQVVGQGGGTAGDVFDAIQDAYAAVGWEGEWQNHHQGGATGFAGREWIATPGHEGEVALPHGYAWNPTIDGTKSEDTYLVSDDDIELLSGTGDWPTETVSAVGYDLELPRHTVLEL
;
A
#
# COMPACT_ATOMS: atom_id res chain seq x y z
N MET A 1 -16.34 2.93 -13.86
CA MET A 1 -16.71 4.24 -13.29
C MET A 1 -15.44 5.07 -13.22
N THR A 2 -15.43 6.29 -13.75
CA THR A 2 -14.24 7.16 -13.65
C THR A 2 -14.10 7.72 -12.23
N LEU A 3 -12.97 8.38 -11.97
CA LEU A 3 -12.76 9.10 -10.71
C LEU A 3 -13.80 10.22 -10.52
N THR A 4 -14.08 10.98 -11.58
CA THR A 4 -15.07 12.07 -11.55
C THR A 4 -16.49 11.56 -11.34
N ASP A 5 -16.89 10.45 -11.98
CA ASP A 5 -18.21 9.85 -11.77
C ASP A 5 -18.46 9.52 -10.28
N ARG A 6 -17.42 9.05 -9.58
CA ARG A 6 -17.46 8.72 -8.14
C ARG A 6 -17.65 9.97 -7.29
N LEU A 7 -16.92 11.04 -7.61
CA LEU A 7 -17.04 12.32 -6.92
C LEU A 7 -18.41 12.97 -7.18
N ASP A 8 -18.91 12.94 -8.41
CA ASP A 8 -20.26 13.40 -8.77
C ASP A 8 -21.35 12.65 -7.99
N GLN A 9 -21.17 11.34 -7.80
CA GLN A 9 -22.08 10.55 -6.98
C GLN A 9 -21.99 10.95 -5.50
N TYR A 10 -20.77 11.14 -4.98
CA TYR A 10 -20.54 11.58 -3.61
C TYR A 10 -21.19 12.95 -3.33
N LEU A 11 -20.89 13.96 -4.16
CA LEU A 11 -21.45 15.31 -4.02
C LEU A 11 -22.99 15.28 -4.03
N ARG A 12 -23.60 14.56 -4.97
CA ARG A 12 -25.07 14.43 -5.03
C ARG A 12 -25.67 13.72 -3.81
N THR A 13 -25.02 12.68 -3.31
CA THR A 13 -25.53 11.87 -2.19
C THR A 13 -25.40 12.61 -0.87
N ALA A 14 -24.29 13.32 -0.67
CA ALA A 14 -24.02 14.13 0.52
C ALA A 14 -24.71 15.50 0.47
N GLY A 15 -25.19 15.94 -0.70
CA GLY A 15 -25.78 17.27 -0.87
C GLY A 15 -24.74 18.39 -0.82
N LEU A 16 -23.54 18.13 -1.32
CA LEU A 16 -22.39 19.03 -1.32
C LEU A 16 -22.15 19.63 -2.71
N GLU A 17 -21.62 20.84 -2.75
CA GLU A 17 -21.16 21.53 -3.96
C GLU A 17 -19.66 21.30 -4.22
N ALA A 18 -18.87 20.97 -3.19
CA ALA A 18 -17.45 20.66 -3.36
C ALA A 18 -16.91 19.71 -2.29
N VAL A 19 -15.78 19.08 -2.61
CA VAL A 19 -14.98 18.29 -1.67
C VAL A 19 -13.48 18.56 -1.86
N TRP A 20 -12.74 18.61 -0.76
CA TRP A 20 -11.32 19.00 -0.73
C TRP A 20 -10.43 18.01 0.02
N PHE A 21 -9.19 17.93 -0.45
CA PHE A 21 -8.20 16.98 0.03
C PHE A 21 -6.84 17.66 0.20
N ALA A 22 -6.38 17.75 1.45
CA ALA A 22 -5.03 18.22 1.79
C ALA A 22 -4.14 17.09 2.34
N ARG A 23 -4.71 15.95 2.72
CA ARG A 23 -3.89 14.79 3.09
C ARG A 23 -3.13 14.27 1.86
N PRO A 24 -1.84 13.92 1.98
CA PRO A 24 -1.00 13.59 0.83
C PRO A 24 -1.54 12.48 -0.07
N ASN A 25 -2.10 11.43 0.53
CA ASN A 25 -2.68 10.31 -0.19
C ASN A 25 -3.89 10.71 -1.04
N SER A 26 -4.81 11.51 -0.47
CA SER A 26 -6.00 11.98 -1.17
C SER A 26 -5.67 13.05 -2.22
N PHE A 27 -4.69 13.91 -1.95
CA PHE A 27 -4.18 14.88 -2.92
C PHE A 27 -3.63 14.16 -4.15
N ALA A 28 -2.68 13.25 -3.98
CA ALA A 28 -2.09 12.47 -5.07
C ALA A 28 -3.14 11.66 -5.83
N TRP A 29 -4.13 11.07 -5.13
CA TRP A 29 -5.24 10.36 -5.75
C TRP A 29 -6.05 11.26 -6.70
N LEU A 30 -6.41 12.46 -6.26
CA LEU A 30 -7.24 13.37 -7.05
C LEU A 30 -6.47 14.00 -8.21
N THR A 31 -5.18 14.28 -8.03
CA THR A 31 -4.33 14.97 -9.03
C THR A 31 -3.59 14.02 -9.96
N GLY A 32 -3.80 12.70 -9.85
CA GLY A 32 -3.16 11.72 -10.73
C GLY A 32 -1.70 11.40 -10.38
N GLY A 33 -1.25 11.79 -9.19
CA GLY A 33 0.09 11.48 -8.68
C GLY A 33 0.85 12.64 -8.06
N GLY A 34 0.30 13.86 -8.10
CA GLY A 34 1.00 15.05 -7.61
C GLY A 34 1.33 14.99 -6.11
N ASP A 35 2.43 15.63 -5.73
CA ASP A 35 2.96 15.66 -4.36
C ASP A 35 2.81 17.05 -3.71
N ASN A 36 2.00 17.11 -2.65
CA ASN A 36 1.84 18.29 -1.81
C ASN A 36 2.69 18.25 -0.53
N VAL A 37 3.60 17.28 -0.38
CA VAL A 37 4.43 17.11 0.81
C VAL A 37 5.73 17.91 0.70
N VAL A 38 6.01 18.71 1.73
CA VAL A 38 7.33 19.33 1.94
C VAL A 38 7.94 18.77 3.24
N ASP A 39 7.13 18.70 4.29
CA ASP A 39 7.48 18.07 5.56
C ASP A 39 6.71 16.76 5.73
N ARG A 40 7.44 15.65 5.90
CA ARG A 40 6.85 14.31 6.07
C ARG A 40 6.27 14.07 7.46
N GLU A 41 6.52 14.95 8.42
CA GLU A 41 5.93 14.87 9.76
C GLU A 41 4.51 15.46 9.81
N GLY A 42 4.09 16.19 8.76
CA GLY A 42 2.77 16.81 8.68
C GLY A 42 1.65 15.86 8.27
N ASP A 43 0.49 16.00 8.92
CA ASP A 43 -0.73 15.24 8.58
C ASP A 43 -1.39 15.71 7.26
N ILE A 44 -1.12 16.96 6.87
CA ILE A 44 -1.56 17.56 5.61
C ILE A 44 -0.37 18.16 4.87
N GLY A 45 -0.48 18.25 3.55
CA GLY A 45 0.50 18.92 2.71
C GLY A 45 0.33 20.44 2.65
N VAL A 46 1.18 21.08 1.85
CA VAL A 46 1.23 22.54 1.67
C VAL A 46 0.19 23.09 0.69
N ALA A 47 -0.64 22.21 0.12
CA ALA A 47 -1.70 22.53 -0.82
C ALA A 47 -2.88 21.57 -0.68
N ALA A 48 -4.06 22.01 -1.11
CA ALA A 48 -5.28 21.20 -1.13
C ALA A 48 -5.82 21.12 -2.56
N ALA A 49 -6.23 19.92 -2.99
CA ALA A 49 -6.92 19.69 -4.25
C ALA A 49 -8.42 19.53 -4.00
N GLY A 50 -9.26 20.14 -4.82
CA GLY A 50 -10.71 20.13 -4.67
C GLY A 50 -11.42 19.82 -5.97
N TYR A 51 -12.63 19.29 -5.85
CA TYR A 51 -13.54 19.00 -6.94
C TYR A 51 -14.93 19.56 -6.64
N ASP A 52 -15.53 20.22 -7.63
CA ASP A 52 -16.82 20.93 -7.52
C ASP A 52 -17.86 20.53 -8.60
N GLY A 53 -17.63 19.41 -9.29
CA GLY A 53 -18.48 18.93 -10.37
C GLY A 53 -18.03 19.39 -11.77
N ASP A 54 -17.27 20.48 -11.87
CA ASP A 54 -16.76 20.97 -13.16
C ASP A 54 -15.33 20.47 -13.43
N GLY A 55 -14.48 20.44 -12.41
CA GLY A 55 -13.10 19.98 -12.56
C GLY A 55 -12.29 19.98 -11.27
N VAL A 56 -11.02 19.58 -11.39
CA VAL A 56 -10.07 19.62 -10.28
C VAL A 56 -9.38 20.99 -10.23
N ARG A 57 -9.29 21.55 -9.02
CA ARG A 57 -8.55 22.79 -8.74
C ARG A 57 -7.72 22.64 -7.48
N VAL A 58 -6.66 23.42 -7.39
CA VAL A 58 -5.74 23.38 -6.24
C VAL A 58 -5.66 24.75 -5.58
N VAL A 59 -5.59 24.77 -4.26
CA VAL A 59 -5.25 25.95 -3.46
C VAL A 59 -3.88 25.73 -2.84
N ALA A 60 -2.97 26.67 -3.06
CA ALA A 60 -1.62 26.64 -2.54
C ALA A 60 -1.13 28.05 -2.24
N ASN A 61 -0.20 28.20 -1.30
CA ASN A 61 0.36 29.52 -1.02
C ASN A 61 1.29 29.98 -2.16
N ASN A 62 1.63 31.27 -2.17
CA ASN A 62 2.43 31.92 -3.20
C ASN A 62 3.88 31.42 -3.34
N ILE A 63 4.45 30.74 -2.34
CA ILE A 63 5.80 30.15 -2.44
C ILE A 63 5.77 28.72 -2.98
N GLU A 64 4.66 27.98 -2.80
CA GLU A 64 4.52 26.60 -3.27
C GLU A 64 3.84 26.48 -4.64
N ALA A 65 2.95 27.43 -4.97
CA ALA A 65 2.14 27.39 -6.18
C ALA A 65 2.95 27.29 -7.50
N PRO A 66 4.12 27.94 -7.68
CA PRO A 66 4.91 27.76 -8.89
C PRO A 66 5.39 26.31 -9.08
N ARG A 67 5.97 25.71 -8.04
CA ARG A 67 6.47 24.33 -8.06
C ARG A 67 5.35 23.35 -8.41
N LEU A 68 4.20 23.48 -7.75
CA LEU A 68 3.05 22.60 -8.00
C LEU A 68 2.56 22.66 -9.45
N ARG A 69 2.52 23.86 -10.06
CA ARG A 69 2.13 24.01 -11.48
C ARG A 69 3.16 23.41 -12.44
N ASP A 70 4.44 23.57 -12.13
CA ASP A 70 5.53 23.19 -13.04
C ASP A 70 5.89 21.69 -12.95
N GLU A 71 5.71 21.09 -11.77
CA GLU A 71 6.23 19.75 -11.45
C GLU A 71 5.15 18.71 -11.11
N GLU A 72 4.02 19.11 -10.49
CA GLU A 72 3.11 18.16 -9.81
C GLU A 72 1.71 18.04 -10.41
N LEU A 73 1.29 18.98 -11.25
CA LEU A 73 -0.08 19.09 -11.72
C LEU A 73 -0.16 19.10 -13.24
N ASP A 74 -1.24 18.51 -13.78
CA ASP A 74 -1.57 18.64 -15.19
C ASP A 74 -1.87 20.10 -15.56
N GLY A 75 -1.53 20.49 -16.80
CA GLY A 75 -1.57 21.88 -17.23
C GLY A 75 -2.97 22.51 -17.29
N ASP A 76 -4.03 21.73 -17.18
CA ASP A 76 -5.42 22.17 -17.09
C ASP A 76 -5.91 22.36 -15.64
N VAL A 77 -5.15 21.92 -14.63
CA VAL A 77 -5.49 22.12 -13.22
C VAL A 77 -5.19 23.57 -12.81
N THR A 78 -6.24 24.30 -12.45
CA THR A 78 -6.08 25.69 -11.99
C THR A 78 -5.59 25.72 -10.54
N VAL A 79 -4.57 26.54 -10.27
CA VAL A 79 -4.04 26.76 -8.92
C VAL A 79 -4.38 28.16 -8.43
N ALA A 80 -5.29 28.26 -7.46
CA ALA A 80 -5.57 29.47 -6.70
C ALA A 80 -4.45 29.72 -5.67
N THR A 81 -4.02 30.97 -5.58
CA THR A 81 -2.86 31.36 -4.77
C THR A 81 -3.24 32.35 -3.68
N PHE A 82 -2.78 32.09 -2.46
CA PHE A 82 -2.88 33.00 -1.31
C PHE A 82 -1.49 33.34 -0.74
N ASP A 83 -1.40 34.41 0.05
CA ASP A 83 -0.13 34.83 0.66
C ASP A 83 0.13 34.06 1.96
N TRP A 84 1.21 33.27 2.02
CA TRP A 84 1.51 32.37 3.15
C TRP A 84 1.57 33.07 4.53
N HIS A 85 1.86 34.38 4.54
CA HIS A 85 2.05 35.18 5.75
C HIS A 85 0.77 35.92 6.18
N ALA A 86 -0.30 35.85 5.39
CA ALA A 86 -1.53 36.58 5.61
C ALA A 86 -2.72 35.68 5.97
N GLU A 87 -2.70 34.44 5.48
CA GLU A 87 -3.83 33.50 5.55
C GLU A 87 -3.33 32.06 5.67
N SER A 88 -4.10 31.19 6.31
CA SER A 88 -3.84 29.76 6.36
C SER A 88 -4.43 29.01 5.15
N LEU A 89 -3.94 27.80 4.86
CA LEU A 89 -4.50 26.97 3.78
C LEU A 89 -6.00 26.70 4.00
N ALA A 90 -6.42 26.48 5.25
CA ALA A 90 -7.82 26.21 5.59
C ALA A 90 -8.73 27.42 5.31
N GLU A 91 -8.31 28.63 5.65
CA GLU A 91 -9.04 29.86 5.33
C GLU A 91 -9.13 30.06 3.81
N ALA A 92 -8.00 29.89 3.10
CA ALA A 92 -7.97 30.07 1.65
C ALA A 92 -8.86 29.06 0.90
N VAL A 93 -8.96 27.83 1.40
CA VAL A 93 -9.87 26.81 0.86
C VAL A 93 -11.33 27.16 1.16
N ALA A 94 -11.63 27.65 2.37
CA ALA A 94 -12.99 28.10 2.71
C ALA A 94 -13.45 29.26 1.81
N ASP A 95 -12.57 30.22 1.54
CA ASP A 95 -12.86 31.38 0.69
C ASP A 95 -12.98 31.02 -0.80
N ALA A 96 -12.21 30.03 -1.27
CA ALA A 96 -12.19 29.61 -2.67
C ALA A 96 -13.30 28.61 -3.03
N SER A 97 -13.95 27.96 -2.06
CA SER A 97 -14.90 26.87 -2.33
C SER A 97 -16.35 27.36 -2.46
N PRO A 98 -17.15 26.80 -3.37
CA PRO A 98 -18.59 26.82 -3.22
C PRO A 98 -19.00 26.01 -1.98
N ALA A 99 -20.18 26.31 -1.43
CA ALA A 99 -20.68 25.73 -0.18
C ALA A 99 -22.14 25.32 -0.35
N PRO A 100 -22.58 24.18 0.23
CA PRO A 100 -21.89 23.37 1.25
C PRO A 100 -20.73 22.52 0.70
N ALA A 101 -19.70 22.27 1.52
CA ALA A 101 -18.51 21.52 1.13
C ALA A 101 -17.98 20.62 2.25
N ALA A 102 -17.15 19.64 1.88
CA ALA A 102 -16.43 18.78 2.81
C ALA A 102 -14.91 18.80 2.58
N ALA A 103 -14.13 18.46 3.61
CA ALA A 103 -12.68 18.34 3.52
C ALA A 103 -12.14 17.17 4.36
N ASP A 104 -11.02 16.57 3.93
CA ASP A 104 -10.29 15.56 4.71
C ASP A 104 -9.35 16.15 5.78
N PHE A 105 -9.47 17.46 6.00
CA PHE A 105 -8.75 18.26 6.98
C PHE A 105 -9.66 19.35 7.55
N ASP A 106 -9.24 19.99 8.64
CA ASP A 106 -10.07 20.98 9.34
C ASP A 106 -10.17 22.29 8.53
N VAL A 107 -11.33 22.49 7.89
CA VAL A 107 -11.68 23.73 7.17
C VAL A 107 -12.89 24.40 7.81
N PRO A 108 -12.83 25.71 8.13
CA PRO A 108 -13.95 26.42 8.71
C PRO A 108 -15.24 26.29 7.88
N GLY A 109 -16.30 25.77 8.50
CA GLY A 109 -17.62 25.67 7.88
C GLY A 109 -17.84 24.47 6.96
N PHE A 110 -16.85 23.58 6.81
CA PHE A 110 -16.97 22.37 5.99
C PHE A 110 -17.29 21.15 6.84
N GLU A 111 -17.92 20.16 6.21
CA GLU A 111 -18.07 18.81 6.77
C GLU A 111 -16.75 18.03 6.67
N SER A 112 -16.55 17.03 7.52
CA SER A 112 -15.41 16.13 7.41
C SER A 112 -15.71 14.99 6.44
N VAL A 113 -14.74 14.61 5.61
CA VAL A 113 -14.84 13.43 4.73
C VAL A 113 -13.72 12.42 5.01
N ASP A 114 -14.09 11.15 5.04
CA ASP A 114 -13.13 10.04 4.89
C ASP A 114 -13.06 9.64 3.42
N ALA A 115 -11.94 9.96 2.78
CA ALA A 115 -11.73 9.69 1.37
C ALA A 115 -11.44 8.21 1.04
N THR A 116 -11.33 7.32 2.04
CA THR A 116 -10.95 5.91 1.84
C THR A 116 -11.85 5.18 0.85
N GLN A 117 -13.17 5.36 0.95
CA GLN A 117 -14.13 4.79 -0.01
C GLN A 117 -14.07 5.49 -1.37
N LEU A 118 -13.74 6.79 -1.39
CA LEU A 118 -13.57 7.53 -2.64
C LEU A 118 -12.34 7.07 -3.41
N ARG A 119 -11.31 6.51 -2.77
CA ARG A 119 -10.10 6.03 -3.46
C ARG A 119 -10.25 4.63 -4.07
N GLN A 120 -11.37 3.95 -3.85
CA GLN A 120 -11.60 2.56 -4.25
C GLN A 120 -12.82 2.42 -5.17
N PRO A 121 -12.82 1.54 -6.19
CA PRO A 121 -11.68 0.77 -6.72
C PRO A 121 -10.62 1.62 -7.45
N LEU A 122 -9.52 1.00 -7.87
CA LEU A 122 -8.49 1.66 -8.70
C LEU A 122 -8.99 1.89 -10.13
N THR A 123 -8.54 2.98 -10.74
CA THR A 123 -8.73 3.24 -12.18
C THR A 123 -7.67 2.52 -13.02
N GLU A 124 -7.87 2.42 -14.34
CA GLU A 124 -6.90 1.81 -15.27
C GLU A 124 -5.51 2.46 -15.21
N THR A 125 -5.46 3.80 -15.14
CA THR A 125 -4.21 4.54 -15.00
C THR A 125 -3.50 4.20 -13.68
N GLN A 126 -4.25 4.16 -12.58
CA GLN A 126 -3.70 3.81 -11.27
C GLN A 126 -3.20 2.36 -11.21
N MET A 127 -3.91 1.42 -11.84
CA MET A 127 -3.44 0.04 -11.96
C MET A 127 -2.12 -0.06 -12.74
N LYS A 128 -1.95 0.75 -13.80
CA LYS A 128 -0.66 0.83 -14.53
C LYS A 128 0.45 1.40 -13.64
N GLN A 129 0.18 2.48 -12.90
CA GLN A 129 1.14 3.07 -11.96
C GLN A 129 1.55 2.06 -10.87
N CYS A 130 0.60 1.30 -10.32
CA CYS A 130 0.86 0.21 -9.38
C CYS A 130 1.80 -0.86 -9.98
N ARG A 131 1.54 -1.33 -11.22
CA ARG A 131 2.41 -2.29 -11.92
C ARG A 131 3.84 -1.76 -12.06
N ASP A 132 3.97 -0.50 -12.48
CA ASP A 132 5.27 0.14 -12.67
C ASP A 132 6.03 0.27 -11.34
N LEU A 133 5.36 0.72 -10.27
CA LEU A 133 5.95 0.79 -8.92
C LEU A 133 6.34 -0.60 -8.39
N ALA A 134 5.48 -1.60 -8.55
CA ALA A 134 5.73 -2.93 -8.01
C ALA A 134 6.90 -3.63 -8.68
N ARG A 135 7.02 -3.51 -10.01
CA ARG A 135 8.17 -4.01 -10.76
C ARG A 135 9.47 -3.34 -10.31
N ASP A 136 9.50 -2.01 -10.25
CA ASP A 136 10.70 -1.26 -9.86
C ASP A 136 11.13 -1.60 -8.42
N THR A 137 10.16 -1.88 -7.55
CA THR A 137 10.37 -2.31 -6.16
C THR A 137 10.96 -3.71 -6.08
N ALA A 138 10.35 -4.68 -6.76
CA ALA A 138 10.82 -6.06 -6.77
C ALA A 138 12.24 -6.15 -7.33
N GLU A 139 12.52 -5.48 -8.45
CA GLU A 139 13.89 -5.39 -9.00
C GLU A 139 14.90 -4.78 -8.00
N ALA A 140 14.47 -3.75 -7.26
CA ALA A 140 15.33 -3.11 -6.28
C ALA A 140 15.68 -4.09 -5.15
N VAL A 141 14.66 -4.68 -4.53
CA VAL A 141 14.75 -5.63 -3.41
C VAL A 141 15.57 -6.85 -3.80
N GLU A 142 15.20 -7.52 -4.90
CA GLU A 142 15.82 -8.78 -5.29
C GLU A 142 17.30 -8.62 -5.63
N ALA A 143 17.69 -7.55 -6.32
CA ALA A 143 19.10 -7.32 -6.63
C ALA A 143 19.94 -6.84 -5.43
N VAL A 144 19.31 -6.36 -4.35
CA VAL A 144 20.00 -6.19 -3.06
C VAL A 144 20.10 -7.53 -2.33
N ALA A 145 19.00 -8.26 -2.24
CA ALA A 145 18.92 -9.56 -1.57
C ALA A 145 19.96 -10.56 -2.12
N ARG A 146 20.21 -10.57 -3.44
CA ARG A 146 21.24 -11.42 -4.06
C ARG A 146 22.69 -11.12 -3.68
N LYS A 147 22.95 -10.00 -3.01
CA LYS A 147 24.29 -9.55 -2.63
C LYS A 147 24.49 -9.51 -1.12
N VAL A 148 23.51 -9.98 -0.35
CA VAL A 148 23.65 -10.05 1.10
C VAL A 148 24.54 -11.21 1.49
N GLU A 149 25.24 -11.08 2.61
CA GLU A 149 26.14 -12.07 3.19
C GLU A 149 25.75 -12.23 4.66
N PRO A 150 26.01 -13.39 5.30
CA PRO A 150 25.65 -13.64 6.70
C PRO A 150 26.16 -12.58 7.68
N SER A 151 27.33 -12.00 7.40
CA SER A 151 27.98 -10.98 8.23
C SER A 151 27.50 -9.55 7.98
N HIS A 152 26.66 -9.30 6.97
CA HIS A 152 26.02 -7.99 6.87
C HIS A 152 25.07 -7.80 8.03
N THR A 153 24.91 -6.57 8.50
CA THR A 153 23.90 -6.24 9.49
C THR A 153 22.55 -5.95 8.83
N GLU A 154 21.45 -6.06 9.59
CA GLU A 154 20.13 -5.62 9.13
C GLU A 154 20.15 -4.16 8.65
N LEU A 155 20.92 -3.30 9.32
CA LEU A 155 21.14 -1.90 8.94
C LEU A 155 21.92 -1.74 7.64
N ASP A 156 22.94 -2.55 7.37
CA ASP A 156 23.69 -2.49 6.10
C ASP A 156 22.77 -2.73 4.91
N VAL A 157 21.94 -3.79 5.00
CA VAL A 157 20.96 -4.13 3.96
C VAL A 157 19.91 -3.02 3.81
N THR A 158 19.41 -2.51 4.93
CA THR A 158 18.43 -1.40 4.95
C THR A 158 18.98 -0.14 4.27
N ALA A 159 20.23 0.22 4.54
CA ALA A 159 20.86 1.40 3.94
C ALA A 159 20.96 1.27 2.42
N VAL A 160 21.38 0.11 1.91
CA VAL A 160 21.48 -0.15 0.47
C VAL A 160 20.11 -0.14 -0.20
N LEU A 161 19.08 -0.73 0.44
CA LEU A 161 17.70 -0.70 -0.08
C LEU A 161 17.18 0.73 -0.21
N ARG A 162 17.31 1.53 0.86
CA ARG A 162 16.89 2.94 0.86
C ARG A 162 17.61 3.72 -0.23
N GLN A 163 18.94 3.61 -0.31
CA GLN A 163 19.71 4.28 -1.37
C GLN A 163 19.19 3.93 -2.76
N LYS A 164 18.92 2.65 -3.02
CA LYS A 164 18.51 2.17 -4.34
C LYS A 164 17.09 2.59 -4.71
N LEU A 165 16.16 2.53 -3.76
CA LEU A 165 14.76 2.91 -3.96
C LEU A 165 14.60 4.43 -4.08
N GLU A 166 15.22 5.20 -3.18
CA GLU A 166 15.20 6.67 -3.23
C GLU A 166 15.88 7.20 -4.49
N GLY A 167 16.97 6.55 -4.94
CA GLY A 167 17.61 6.85 -6.22
C GLY A 167 16.73 6.63 -7.46
N ARG A 168 15.58 5.96 -7.31
CA ARG A 168 14.53 5.77 -8.33
C ARG A 168 13.29 6.65 -8.11
N GLY A 169 13.35 7.60 -7.17
CA GLY A 169 12.19 8.42 -6.78
C GLY A 169 11.11 7.62 -6.06
N ILE A 170 11.50 6.55 -5.35
CA ILE A 170 10.58 5.69 -4.60
C ILE A 170 10.83 5.90 -3.11
N ALA A 171 9.88 6.49 -2.42
CA ALA A 171 9.93 6.69 -0.98
C ALA A 171 9.76 5.35 -0.26
N THR A 172 10.37 5.20 0.92
CA THR A 172 10.31 3.96 1.69
C THR A 172 9.71 4.16 3.10
N PRO A 173 8.38 4.30 3.22
CA PRO A 173 7.71 4.36 4.52
C PRO A 173 8.07 3.19 5.44
N VAL A 174 8.25 1.98 4.89
CA VAL A 174 8.63 0.79 5.64
C VAL A 174 9.80 0.08 4.94
N VAL A 175 10.88 -0.16 5.68
CA VAL A 175 11.95 -1.09 5.34
C VAL A 175 12.31 -1.85 6.60
N LEU A 176 12.15 -3.17 6.57
CA LEU A 176 12.43 -4.08 7.67
C LEU A 176 13.36 -5.18 7.15
N VAL A 177 14.46 -5.42 7.86
CA VAL A 177 15.36 -6.53 7.61
C VAL A 177 15.49 -7.32 8.90
N GLY A 178 15.10 -8.58 8.87
CA GLY A 178 15.09 -9.46 10.04
C GLY A 178 16.11 -10.56 9.86
N SER A 179 17.13 -10.55 10.70
CA SER A 179 18.10 -11.64 10.86
C SER A 179 17.44 -12.93 11.34
N ALA A 180 18.14 -14.05 11.19
CA ALA A 180 17.65 -15.38 11.54
C ALA A 180 17.11 -15.47 12.97
N GLU A 181 17.83 -14.89 13.94
CA GLU A 181 17.42 -14.84 15.35
C GLU A 181 16.19 -13.94 15.53
N ARG A 182 16.24 -12.72 14.99
CA ARG A 182 15.20 -11.70 15.24
C ARG A 182 13.89 -11.98 14.53
N ALA A 183 13.93 -12.59 13.34
CA ALA A 183 12.73 -12.99 12.58
C ALA A 183 11.87 -14.04 13.32
N GLN A 184 12.50 -14.87 14.17
CA GLN A 184 11.77 -15.83 15.02
C GLN A 184 11.11 -15.13 16.22
N LEU A 185 11.76 -14.11 16.77
CA LEU A 185 11.32 -13.41 17.98
C LEU A 185 10.25 -12.34 17.71
N TYR A 186 10.32 -11.68 16.56
CA TYR A 186 9.48 -10.51 16.24
C TYR A 186 8.81 -10.64 14.88
N ARG A 187 7.55 -10.22 14.80
CA ARG A 187 6.80 -10.13 13.52
C ARG A 187 7.04 -8.81 12.79
N HIS A 188 7.39 -7.77 13.54
CA HIS A 188 7.93 -6.51 13.02
C HIS A 188 9.39 -6.34 13.48
N TYR A 189 10.30 -6.86 12.67
CA TYR A 189 11.75 -6.79 12.90
C TYR A 189 12.32 -5.47 12.36
N THR A 190 12.18 -4.38 13.13
CA THR A 190 12.88 -3.14 12.78
C THR A 190 14.39 -3.38 12.81
N SER A 191 15.06 -2.99 11.73
CA SER A 191 16.48 -3.29 11.50
C SER A 191 17.41 -2.76 12.60
N THR A 192 18.36 -3.57 13.03
CA THR A 192 19.40 -3.24 14.02
C THR A 192 20.82 -3.49 13.47
N ASP A 193 21.85 -3.29 14.29
CA ASP A 193 23.24 -3.64 14.01
C ASP A 193 23.52 -5.16 14.13
N THR A 194 22.47 -5.98 14.16
CA THR A 194 22.57 -7.44 14.27
C THR A 194 22.91 -8.04 12.90
N GLU A 195 23.87 -8.95 12.87
CA GLU A 195 24.25 -9.71 11.66
C GLU A 195 23.10 -10.62 11.20
N LEU A 196 22.98 -10.86 9.89
CA LEU A 196 21.88 -11.66 9.33
C LEU A 196 21.89 -13.11 9.83
N GLY A 197 23.07 -13.73 9.93
CA GLY A 197 23.21 -15.14 10.31
C GLY A 197 22.73 -16.09 9.22
N ASP A 198 21.92 -17.09 9.59
CA ASP A 198 21.59 -18.26 8.75
C ASP A 198 20.62 -17.97 7.60
N TYR A 199 19.75 -16.97 7.76
CA TYR A 199 18.76 -16.52 6.77
C TYR A 199 18.28 -15.11 7.13
N ALA A 200 17.61 -14.43 6.20
CA ALA A 200 17.01 -13.13 6.47
C ALA A 200 15.68 -12.93 5.74
N LEU A 201 14.79 -12.17 6.37
CA LEU A 201 13.57 -11.63 5.77
C LEU A 201 13.77 -10.15 5.43
N ILE A 202 13.45 -9.77 4.20
CA ILE A 202 13.59 -8.40 3.69
C ILE A 202 12.21 -7.93 3.24
N SER A 203 11.60 -7.03 4.01
CA SER A 203 10.26 -6.49 3.73
C SER A 203 10.31 -5.00 3.47
N VAL A 204 9.63 -4.56 2.42
CA VAL A 204 9.44 -3.14 2.12
C VAL A 204 7.97 -2.83 1.93
N THR A 205 7.55 -1.64 2.34
CA THR A 205 6.39 -0.94 1.76
C THR A 205 6.89 0.39 1.26
N VAL A 206 6.70 0.60 -0.04
CA VAL A 206 7.19 1.77 -0.75
C VAL A 206 6.05 2.65 -1.21
N GLN A 207 6.36 3.89 -1.58
CA GLN A 207 5.42 4.84 -2.13
C GLN A 207 6.00 5.59 -3.32
N ARG A 208 5.21 5.76 -4.38
CA ARG A 208 5.45 6.69 -5.50
C ARG A 208 4.11 7.18 -6.04
N ASP A 209 4.02 8.47 -6.35
CA ASP A 209 2.81 9.10 -6.89
C ASP A 209 1.55 8.84 -6.01
N GLY A 210 1.74 8.83 -4.69
CA GLY A 210 0.70 8.48 -3.71
C GLY A 210 0.43 6.98 -3.54
N LEU A 211 0.75 6.14 -4.53
CA LEU A 211 0.46 4.70 -4.51
C LEU A 211 1.48 3.90 -3.69
N HIS A 212 1.02 2.84 -3.04
CA HIS A 212 1.79 1.98 -2.16
C HIS A 212 1.86 0.53 -2.65
N VAL A 213 3.04 -0.05 -2.55
CA VAL A 213 3.31 -1.47 -2.83
C VAL A 213 4.12 -2.07 -1.69
N SER A 214 3.72 -3.25 -1.24
CA SER A 214 4.46 -4.07 -0.27
C SER A 214 5.03 -5.33 -0.94
N THR A 215 6.23 -5.73 -0.54
CA THR A 215 6.81 -7.02 -0.93
C THR A 215 7.81 -7.51 0.11
N THR A 216 7.86 -8.82 0.29
CA THR A 216 8.86 -9.50 1.14
C THR A 216 9.63 -10.54 0.33
N ARG A 217 10.93 -10.63 0.58
CA ARG A 217 11.82 -11.69 0.07
C ARG A 217 12.58 -12.34 1.22
N ALA A 218 12.83 -13.65 1.09
CA ALA A 218 13.60 -14.42 2.04
C ALA A 218 14.87 -14.96 1.37
N VAL A 219 16.02 -14.77 2.02
CA VAL A 219 17.32 -15.32 1.59
C VAL A 219 17.84 -16.26 2.66
N ALA A 220 18.55 -17.30 2.27
CA ALA A 220 19.11 -18.31 3.17
C ALA A 220 20.55 -18.66 2.81
N PHE A 221 21.33 -18.98 3.83
CA PHE A 221 22.74 -19.36 3.73
C PHE A 221 22.99 -20.74 4.35
N ASP A 222 22.54 -20.94 5.59
CA ASP A 222 22.54 -22.23 6.29
C ASP A 222 21.21 -22.39 7.06
N PRO A 223 20.08 -22.42 6.33
CA PRO A 223 18.78 -22.24 6.95
C PRO A 223 18.40 -23.42 7.85
N PRO A 224 17.60 -23.18 8.90
CA PRO A 224 17.03 -24.27 9.67
C PRO A 224 16.08 -25.12 8.80
N GLU A 225 16.02 -26.43 9.07
CA GLU A 225 15.24 -27.41 8.27
C GLU A 225 13.75 -27.04 8.11
N TRP A 226 13.19 -26.26 9.04
CA TRP A 226 11.79 -25.85 9.02
C TRP A 226 11.51 -24.65 8.10
N LEU A 227 12.52 -23.90 7.62
CA LEU A 227 12.33 -22.60 6.94
C LEU A 227 11.47 -22.73 5.69
N MET A 228 11.78 -23.72 4.85
CA MET A 228 11.05 -23.96 3.60
C MET A 228 9.61 -24.39 3.86
N GLU A 229 9.39 -25.32 4.81
CA GLU A 229 8.05 -25.79 5.14
C GLU A 229 7.16 -24.66 5.70
N ARG A 230 7.70 -23.84 6.61
CA ARG A 230 6.95 -22.71 7.19
C ARG A 230 6.68 -21.62 6.16
N THR A 231 7.64 -21.31 5.30
CA THR A 231 7.47 -20.37 4.18
C THR A 231 6.35 -20.85 3.25
N HIS A 232 6.37 -22.12 2.85
CA HIS A 232 5.32 -22.71 2.02
C HIS A 232 3.93 -22.58 2.69
N LYS A 233 3.83 -22.87 4.00
CA LYS A 233 2.57 -22.74 4.74
C LYS A 233 2.08 -21.29 4.81
N ALA A 234 2.98 -20.32 5.02
CA ALA A 234 2.62 -18.90 4.99
C ALA A 234 2.12 -18.48 3.60
N ALA A 235 2.81 -18.90 2.54
CA ALA A 235 2.39 -18.67 1.16
C ALA A 235 1.02 -19.30 0.85
N ARG A 236 0.71 -20.43 1.48
CA ARG A 236 -0.58 -21.11 1.35
C ARG A 236 -1.72 -20.35 2.01
N VAL A 237 -1.47 -19.73 3.16
CA VAL A 237 -2.42 -18.79 3.78
C VAL A 237 -2.64 -17.57 2.89
N GLU A 238 -1.58 -17.00 2.32
CA GLU A 238 -1.68 -15.82 1.44
C GLU A 238 -2.47 -16.13 0.16
N THR A 239 -2.20 -17.28 -0.45
CA THR A 239 -2.92 -17.75 -1.65
C THR A 239 -4.41 -17.96 -1.34
N THR A 240 -4.73 -18.44 -0.14
CA THR A 240 -6.12 -18.57 0.32
C THR A 240 -6.78 -17.22 0.54
N ALA A 241 -6.06 -16.26 1.14
CA ALA A 241 -6.55 -14.89 1.31
C ALA A 241 -6.88 -14.23 -0.03
N LEU A 242 -6.04 -14.42 -1.05
CA LEU A 242 -6.26 -13.91 -2.40
C LEU A 242 -7.47 -14.54 -3.08
N ALA A 243 -7.61 -15.87 -3.00
CA ALA A 243 -8.77 -16.59 -3.52
C ALA A 243 -10.07 -16.08 -2.86
N ALA A 244 -10.06 -15.98 -1.53
CA ALA A 244 -11.20 -15.46 -0.77
C ALA A 244 -11.49 -13.99 -1.12
N THR A 245 -10.47 -13.15 -1.28
CA THR A 245 -10.63 -11.74 -1.69
C THR A 245 -11.39 -11.63 -3.00
N GLN A 246 -11.04 -12.43 -4.02
CA GLN A 246 -11.73 -12.39 -5.31
C GLN A 246 -13.19 -12.83 -5.17
N VAL A 247 -13.45 -13.96 -4.52
CA VAL A 247 -14.82 -14.49 -4.34
C VAL A 247 -15.70 -13.53 -3.53
N VAL A 248 -15.16 -12.98 -2.44
CA VAL A 248 -15.86 -12.02 -1.57
C VAL A 248 -16.13 -10.71 -2.31
N GLY A 249 -15.15 -10.18 -3.06
CA GLY A 249 -15.32 -8.97 -3.85
C GLY A 249 -16.40 -9.11 -4.93
N GLN A 250 -16.41 -10.23 -5.66
CA GLN A 250 -17.48 -10.56 -6.63
C GLN A 250 -18.87 -10.65 -5.97
N GLY A 251 -18.91 -11.07 -4.70
CA GLY A 251 -20.13 -11.18 -3.90
C GLY A 251 -20.57 -9.90 -3.20
N GLY A 252 -19.78 -8.83 -3.25
CA GLY A 252 -20.02 -7.60 -2.48
C GLY A 252 -19.90 -7.79 -0.96
N GLY A 253 -19.03 -8.70 -0.53
CA GLY A 253 -18.77 -8.96 0.89
C GLY A 253 -17.67 -8.08 1.49
N THR A 254 -17.20 -8.49 2.66
CA THR A 254 -16.40 -7.65 3.56
C THR A 254 -15.01 -8.25 3.84
N ALA A 255 -14.10 -7.42 4.32
CA ALA A 255 -12.78 -7.86 4.77
C ALA A 255 -12.86 -8.92 5.89
N GLY A 256 -13.91 -8.90 6.71
CA GLY A 256 -14.18 -9.93 7.71
C GLY A 256 -14.42 -11.32 7.09
N ASP A 257 -15.15 -11.39 5.98
CA ASP A 257 -15.40 -12.64 5.26
C ASP A 257 -14.11 -13.24 4.70
N VAL A 258 -13.19 -12.39 4.23
CA VAL A 258 -11.83 -12.83 3.83
C VAL A 258 -11.04 -13.31 5.04
N PHE A 259 -11.18 -12.63 6.18
CA PHE A 259 -10.47 -12.97 7.40
C PHE A 259 -10.88 -14.35 7.96
N ASP A 260 -12.16 -14.71 7.85
CA ASP A 260 -12.63 -16.05 8.23
C ASP A 260 -11.90 -17.13 7.41
N ALA A 261 -11.72 -16.94 6.10
CA ALA A 261 -10.96 -17.85 5.25
C ALA A 261 -9.46 -17.91 5.63
N ILE A 262 -8.88 -16.81 6.10
CA ILE A 262 -7.50 -16.78 6.61
C ILE A 262 -7.38 -17.63 7.89
N GLN A 263 -8.34 -17.52 8.82
CA GLN A 263 -8.35 -18.32 10.04
C GLN A 263 -8.45 -19.82 9.74
N ASP A 264 -9.36 -20.20 8.83
CA ASP A 264 -9.51 -21.56 8.35
C ASP A 264 -8.23 -22.08 7.67
N ALA A 265 -7.55 -21.24 6.88
CA ALA A 265 -6.29 -21.58 6.24
C ALA A 265 -5.20 -21.89 7.26
N TYR A 266 -5.05 -21.05 8.29
CA TYR A 266 -4.10 -21.28 9.39
C TYR A 266 -4.37 -22.61 10.11
N ALA A 267 -5.63 -22.91 10.43
CA ALA A 267 -6.00 -24.19 11.04
C ALA A 267 -5.65 -25.37 10.11
N ALA A 268 -5.95 -25.27 8.82
CA ALA A 268 -5.70 -26.32 7.84
C ALA A 268 -4.21 -26.61 7.60
N VAL A 269 -3.33 -25.60 7.71
CA VAL A 269 -1.87 -25.80 7.59
C VAL A 269 -1.20 -26.21 8.92
N GLY A 270 -1.99 -26.40 9.98
CA GLY A 270 -1.52 -26.86 11.30
C GLY A 270 -0.98 -25.76 12.20
N TRP A 271 -1.35 -24.49 11.96
CA TRP A 271 -0.92 -23.30 12.70
C TRP A 271 -2.13 -22.51 13.20
N GLU A 272 -3.14 -23.22 13.74
CA GLU A 272 -4.33 -22.59 14.33
C GLU A 272 -3.93 -21.53 15.37
N GLY A 273 -4.54 -20.34 15.26
CA GLY A 273 -4.27 -19.21 16.15
C GLY A 273 -3.06 -18.36 15.78
N GLU A 274 -2.20 -18.77 14.84
CA GLU A 274 -1.01 -17.99 14.45
C GLU A 274 -1.37 -16.59 13.90
N TRP A 275 -2.55 -16.43 13.31
CA TRP A 275 -3.10 -15.14 12.88
C TRP A 275 -3.19 -14.08 14.00
N GLN A 276 -3.15 -14.47 15.28
CA GLN A 276 -3.20 -13.54 16.41
C GLN A 276 -1.85 -12.84 16.65
N ASN A 277 -0.76 -13.39 16.12
CA ASN A 277 0.60 -12.91 16.39
C ASN A 277 1.00 -11.74 15.48
N HIS A 278 0.28 -11.49 14.39
CA HIS A 278 0.55 -10.45 13.42
C HIS A 278 -0.73 -10.06 12.67
N HIS A 279 -0.86 -8.82 12.18
CA HIS A 279 -1.99 -8.49 11.30
C HIS A 279 -1.75 -9.09 9.91
N GLN A 280 -2.80 -9.53 9.22
CA GLN A 280 -2.64 -10.35 8.02
C GLN A 280 -2.62 -9.53 6.72
N GLY A 281 -2.72 -8.21 6.81
CA GLY A 281 -2.76 -7.30 5.66
C GLY A 281 -4.18 -6.90 5.26
N GLY A 282 -4.34 -6.47 4.02
CA GLY A 282 -5.61 -5.97 3.50
C GLY A 282 -5.45 -5.18 2.22
N ALA A 283 -6.42 -4.31 1.92
CA ALA A 283 -6.36 -3.42 0.77
C ALA A 283 -5.20 -2.43 0.87
N THR A 284 -4.53 -2.19 -0.25
CA THR A 284 -3.49 -1.18 -0.45
C THR A 284 -3.81 -0.37 -1.69
N GLY A 285 -3.34 0.87 -1.72
CA GLY A 285 -3.63 1.79 -2.81
C GLY A 285 -2.91 3.09 -2.56
N PHE A 286 -3.67 4.15 -2.31
CA PHE A 286 -3.09 5.45 -1.96
C PHE A 286 -2.69 5.54 -0.48
N ALA A 287 -3.04 4.53 0.32
CA ALA A 287 -2.46 4.29 1.64
C ALA A 287 -1.71 2.96 1.66
N GLY A 288 -0.67 2.87 2.49
CA GLY A 288 0.04 1.60 2.73
C GLY A 288 -0.88 0.48 3.20
N ARG A 289 -1.96 0.84 3.90
CA ARG A 289 -3.15 0.02 4.11
C ARG A 289 -4.37 0.94 4.03
N GLU A 290 -5.22 0.76 3.03
CA GLU A 290 -6.53 1.42 2.98
C GLU A 290 -7.42 0.89 4.11
N TRP A 291 -7.25 -0.39 4.45
CA TRP A 291 -7.72 -1.01 5.68
C TRP A 291 -6.88 -2.24 6.00
N ILE A 292 -6.95 -2.69 7.25
CA ILE A 292 -6.33 -3.92 7.74
C ILE A 292 -7.46 -4.86 8.16
N ALA A 293 -7.53 -6.06 7.59
CA ALA A 293 -8.58 -6.99 7.93
C ALA A 293 -8.43 -7.51 9.36
N THR A 294 -9.57 -7.60 10.05
CA THR A 294 -9.72 -8.19 11.38
C THR A 294 -11.02 -9.01 11.40
N PRO A 295 -11.22 -9.90 12.40
CA PRO A 295 -12.48 -10.62 12.54
C PRO A 295 -13.67 -9.65 12.62
N GLY A 296 -14.66 -9.86 11.75
CA GLY A 296 -15.87 -9.01 11.67
C GLY A 296 -15.66 -7.61 11.09
N HIS A 297 -14.54 -7.36 10.39
CA HIS A 297 -14.30 -6.06 9.75
C HIS A 297 -15.28 -5.79 8.61
N GLU A 298 -16.08 -4.72 8.72
CA GLU A 298 -17.18 -4.40 7.80
C GLU A 298 -16.76 -3.71 6.49
N GLY A 299 -15.49 -3.32 6.34
CA GLY A 299 -14.99 -2.68 5.12
C GLY A 299 -15.18 -3.54 3.87
N GLU A 300 -15.71 -2.93 2.82
CA GLU A 300 -16.02 -3.59 1.55
C GLU A 300 -14.75 -4.04 0.81
N VAL A 301 -14.84 -5.19 0.13
CA VAL A 301 -13.78 -5.69 -0.75
C VAL A 301 -14.03 -5.18 -2.17
N ALA A 302 -13.42 -4.05 -2.53
CA ALA A 302 -13.59 -3.44 -3.84
C ALA A 302 -12.76 -4.13 -4.94
N LEU A 303 -13.35 -4.32 -6.13
CA LEU A 303 -12.66 -4.82 -7.33
C LEU A 303 -12.83 -3.82 -8.50
N PRO A 304 -11.81 -3.63 -9.36
CA PRO A 304 -10.43 -4.07 -9.20
C PRO A 304 -9.65 -3.22 -8.19
N HIS A 305 -8.85 -3.85 -7.33
CA HIS A 305 -8.06 -3.11 -6.32
C HIS A 305 -6.77 -3.83 -5.91
N GLY A 306 -5.86 -3.09 -5.27
CA GLY A 306 -4.62 -3.60 -4.74
C GLY A 306 -4.80 -4.29 -3.39
N TYR A 307 -4.18 -5.45 -3.20
CA TYR A 307 -4.18 -6.19 -1.95
C TYR A 307 -2.78 -6.65 -1.58
N ALA A 308 -2.39 -6.43 -0.33
CA ALA A 308 -1.11 -6.87 0.23
C ALA A 308 -1.39 -7.69 1.50
N TRP A 309 -1.71 -8.97 1.29
CA TRP A 309 -1.80 -9.97 2.36
C TRP A 309 -0.39 -10.39 2.76
N ASN A 310 -0.15 -10.56 4.06
CA ASN A 310 1.21 -10.73 4.58
C ASN A 310 1.35 -11.72 5.73
N PRO A 311 0.80 -12.94 5.60
CA PRO A 311 0.82 -13.94 6.66
C PRO A 311 2.24 -14.30 7.10
N THR A 312 2.36 -14.54 8.40
CA THR A 312 3.58 -14.98 9.05
C THR A 312 3.38 -16.33 9.70
N ILE A 313 4.42 -17.17 9.64
CA ILE A 313 4.50 -18.38 10.45
C ILE A 313 5.89 -18.40 11.07
N ASP A 314 5.95 -18.22 12.38
CA ASP A 314 7.15 -18.28 13.24
C ASP A 314 8.51 -18.31 12.50
N GLY A 315 9.10 -17.14 12.27
CA GLY A 315 10.36 -16.98 11.52
C GLY A 315 10.21 -16.78 10.01
N THR A 316 8.99 -16.86 9.46
CA THR A 316 8.73 -16.72 8.01
C THR A 316 7.61 -15.74 7.72
N LYS A 317 7.62 -15.20 6.50
CA LYS A 317 6.59 -14.30 5.99
C LYS A 317 6.44 -14.49 4.49
N SER A 318 5.20 -14.52 4.01
CA SER A 318 4.87 -14.42 2.59
C SER A 318 4.12 -13.11 2.38
N GLU A 319 4.58 -12.25 1.47
CA GLU A 319 3.93 -10.98 1.16
C GLU A 319 4.35 -10.50 -0.23
N ASP A 320 3.35 -10.31 -1.08
CA ASP A 320 3.46 -9.59 -2.34
C ASP A 320 2.23 -8.69 -2.50
N THR A 321 2.31 -7.72 -3.42
CA THR A 321 1.14 -6.93 -3.79
C THR A 321 0.49 -7.55 -5.02
N TYR A 322 -0.82 -7.77 -4.93
CA TYR A 322 -1.64 -8.30 -6.00
C TYR A 322 -2.66 -7.28 -6.45
N LEU A 323 -2.95 -7.26 -7.74
CA LEU A 323 -4.15 -6.63 -8.28
C LEU A 323 -5.21 -7.72 -8.42
N VAL A 324 -6.29 -7.60 -7.64
CA VAL A 324 -7.41 -8.52 -7.70
C VAL A 324 -8.54 -7.85 -8.47
N SER A 325 -9.11 -8.58 -9.43
CA SER A 325 -10.24 -8.16 -10.26
C SER A 325 -11.29 -9.27 -10.30
N ASP A 326 -12.43 -9.01 -10.95
CA ASP A 326 -13.48 -10.02 -11.12
C ASP A 326 -12.97 -11.28 -11.85
N ASP A 327 -12.01 -11.15 -12.76
CA ASP A 327 -11.59 -12.26 -13.64
C ASP A 327 -10.17 -12.77 -13.37
N ASP A 328 -9.34 -12.01 -12.62
CA ASP A 328 -7.92 -12.31 -12.47
C ASP A 328 -7.34 -11.87 -11.11
N ILE A 329 -6.29 -12.59 -10.68
CA ILE A 329 -5.44 -12.29 -9.52
C ILE A 329 -4.00 -12.12 -10.04
N GLU A 330 -3.62 -10.88 -10.32
CA GLU A 330 -2.33 -10.56 -10.94
C GLU A 330 -1.27 -10.26 -9.87
N LEU A 331 -0.17 -11.01 -9.86
CA LEU A 331 1.02 -10.67 -9.08
C LEU A 331 1.70 -9.43 -9.67
N LEU A 332 1.75 -8.34 -8.90
CA LEU A 332 2.39 -7.10 -9.35
C LEU A 332 3.89 -7.04 -9.04
N SER A 333 4.30 -7.57 -7.87
CA SER A 333 5.69 -7.53 -7.40
C SER A 333 6.51 -8.74 -7.85
N GLY A 334 6.35 -9.20 -9.09
CA GLY A 334 7.12 -10.31 -9.67
C GLY A 334 8.10 -9.86 -10.76
N THR A 335 9.33 -10.36 -10.73
CA THR A 335 10.34 -10.13 -11.79
C THR A 335 10.49 -11.31 -12.74
N GLY A 336 10.12 -12.51 -12.30
CA GLY A 336 10.39 -13.77 -13.00
C GLY A 336 11.78 -14.38 -12.71
N ASP A 337 12.66 -13.65 -12.00
CA ASP A 337 14.03 -14.07 -11.72
C ASP A 337 14.20 -14.65 -10.31
N TRP A 338 13.21 -14.50 -9.43
CA TRP A 338 13.22 -15.07 -8.08
C TRP A 338 12.66 -16.49 -8.05
N PRO A 339 13.18 -17.41 -7.19
CA PRO A 339 12.62 -18.75 -7.08
C PRO A 339 11.14 -18.71 -6.66
N THR A 340 10.33 -19.51 -7.34
CA THR A 340 8.91 -19.66 -7.04
C THR A 340 8.53 -21.13 -6.91
N GLU A 341 7.46 -21.38 -6.16
CA GLU A 341 6.80 -22.68 -6.08
C GLU A 341 5.30 -22.52 -6.33
N THR A 342 4.65 -23.54 -6.88
CA THR A 342 3.20 -23.54 -7.08
C THR A 342 2.53 -23.88 -5.75
N VAL A 343 1.61 -23.02 -5.30
CA VAL A 343 0.90 -23.16 -4.03
C VAL A 343 -0.60 -23.15 -4.27
N SER A 344 -1.31 -24.13 -3.71
CA SER A 344 -2.76 -24.25 -3.82
C SER A 344 -3.48 -23.66 -2.59
N ALA A 345 -4.51 -22.86 -2.82
CA ALA A 345 -5.37 -22.33 -1.76
C ALA A 345 -6.07 -23.44 -0.94
N VAL A 346 -6.40 -23.14 0.32
CA VAL A 346 -7.21 -24.02 1.18
C VAL A 346 -8.68 -23.76 0.90
N GLY A 347 -9.41 -24.76 0.40
CA GLY A 347 -10.86 -24.65 0.20
C GLY A 347 -11.29 -23.92 -1.08
N TYR A 348 -10.34 -23.50 -1.92
CA TYR A 348 -10.59 -22.85 -3.21
C TYR A 348 -9.84 -23.57 -4.34
N ASP A 349 -10.39 -23.52 -5.55
CA ASP A 349 -9.74 -24.01 -6.77
C ASP A 349 -8.85 -22.92 -7.37
N LEU A 350 -7.78 -22.55 -6.65
CA LEU A 350 -6.78 -21.58 -7.08
C LEU A 350 -5.39 -22.11 -6.78
N GLU A 351 -4.51 -22.06 -7.79
CA GLU A 351 -3.08 -22.26 -7.64
C GLU A 351 -2.34 -21.05 -8.19
N LEU A 352 -1.36 -20.55 -7.43
CA LEU A 352 -0.53 -19.42 -7.85
C LEU A 352 0.95 -19.77 -7.70
N PRO A 353 1.83 -19.26 -8.58
CA PRO A 353 3.26 -19.24 -8.31
C PRO A 353 3.55 -18.25 -7.18
N ARG A 354 4.21 -18.70 -6.12
CA ARG A 354 4.56 -17.90 -4.95
C ARG A 354 6.07 -17.83 -4.78
N HIS A 355 6.60 -16.65 -4.47
CA HIS A 355 8.01 -16.49 -4.14
C HIS A 355 8.37 -17.36 -2.94
N THR A 356 9.48 -18.10 -3.07
CA THR A 356 10.04 -18.94 -2.00
C THR A 356 11.42 -18.40 -1.59
N VAL A 357 12.12 -19.12 -0.73
CA VAL A 357 13.44 -18.72 -0.22
C VAL A 357 14.50 -18.83 -1.32
N LEU A 358 15.37 -17.82 -1.43
CA LEU A 358 16.58 -17.88 -2.26
C LEU A 358 17.76 -18.38 -1.43
N GLU A 359 18.28 -19.55 -1.77
CA GLU A 359 19.55 -20.06 -1.24
C GLU A 359 20.74 -19.38 -1.95
N LEU A 360 21.70 -18.85 -1.18
CA LEU A 360 22.86 -18.08 -1.65
C LEU A 360 24.21 -18.77 -1.42
#